data_AF-A0A822A0C0-F1
#
_entry.id   AF-A0A822A0C0-F1
#
_cell.length_a   1.000
_cell.length_b   1.000
_cell.length_c   1.000
_cell.angle_alpha   90.00
_cell.angle_beta   90.00
_cell.angle_gamma   90.00
#
_symmetry.space_group_name_H-M   'P 1'
#
loop_
_entity.id
_entity.type
_entity.pdbx_description
1 polymer ?
#
loop_
_entity_poly.entity_id
_entity_poly.type
_entity_poly.pdbx_seq_one_letter_code
_entity_poly.pdbx_strand_id
1 'polypeptide(L)'
;NQLVDKHEFLVLGKVMSDKRMMNRPTAKPMLSEHLTSPNESEGMYTTLLIHFFGKNGRDTLNYTEFKRFMENLQTEVLELEFTEFSHGFKTISDLDFTEILLRYTDFDRDTKKSILKKVRRSSDRSDGITFEQFQHFFAFLNNLEEFSIAMRFHQLSNKPISQ
;
A
#
# COMPACT_ATOMS: atom_id res chain seq x y z
N ASN A 1 13.94 21.53 11.96
CA ASN A 1 12.63 21.33 12.62
C ASN A 1 12.14 19.92 12.31
N GLN A 2 11.64 19.16 13.29
CA GLN A 2 10.99 17.84 13.08
C GLN A 2 9.46 17.93 13.05
N LEU A 3 8.94 19.16 13.16
CA LEU A 3 7.52 19.49 13.14
C LEU A 3 7.23 20.17 11.81
N VAL A 4 6.13 19.77 11.18
CA VAL A 4 5.61 20.32 9.93
C VAL A 4 4.30 21.01 10.24
N ASP A 5 4.14 22.25 9.82
CA ASP A 5 2.86 22.96 9.94
C ASP A 5 1.94 22.74 8.72
N LYS A 6 0.69 23.21 8.84
CA LYS A 6 -0.31 23.09 7.76
C LYS A 6 0.17 23.70 6.45
N HIS A 7 0.88 24.83 6.49
CA HIS A 7 1.34 25.51 5.29
C HIS A 7 2.44 24.72 4.59
N GLU A 8 3.45 24.28 5.34
CA GLU A 8 4.54 23.44 4.83
C GLU A 8 4.01 22.14 4.21
N PHE A 9 3.04 21.48 4.87
CA PHE A 9 2.41 20.26 4.35
C PHE A 9 1.68 20.49 3.01
N LEU A 10 0.96 21.61 2.88
CA LEU A 10 0.26 21.95 1.64
C LEU A 10 1.22 22.28 0.49
N VAL A 11 2.34 22.94 0.79
CA VAL A 11 3.40 23.19 -0.19
C VAL A 11 3.97 21.87 -0.73
N LEU A 12 4.24 20.89 0.13
CA LEU A 12 4.67 19.55 -0.29
C LEU A 12 3.65 18.88 -1.22
N GLY A 13 2.36 18.96 -0.88
CA GLY A 13 1.28 18.44 -1.71
C GLY A 13 1.25 19.05 -3.12
N LYS A 14 1.49 20.36 -3.23
CA LYS A 14 1.56 21.07 -4.51
C LYS A 14 2.77 20.63 -5.34
N VAL A 15 3.95 20.58 -4.73
CA VAL A 15 5.19 20.12 -5.40
C VAL A 15 5.06 18.69 -5.92
N MET A 16 4.47 17.79 -5.14
CA MET A 16 4.22 16.41 -5.58
C MET A 16 3.23 16.32 -6.74
N SER A 17 2.20 17.18 -6.74
CA SER A 17 1.21 17.24 -7.81
C SER A 17 1.82 17.75 -9.12
N ASP A 18 2.61 18.82 -9.04
CA ASP A 18 3.31 19.40 -10.20
C ASP A 18 4.30 18.38 -10.81
N LYS A 19 5.03 17.63 -9.97
CA LYS A 19 5.95 16.59 -10.42
C LYS A 19 5.23 15.42 -11.11
N ARG A 20 3.99 15.09 -10.71
CA ARG A 20 3.16 14.07 -11.38
C ARG A 20 2.68 14.52 -12.76
N MET A 21 2.47 15.82 -12.99
CA MET A 21 2.07 16.35 -14.30
C MET A 21 3.19 16.24 -15.35
N MET A 22 4.45 16.27 -14.93
CA MET A 22 5.61 16.12 -15.84
C MET A 22 5.83 14.68 -16.34
N ASN A 23 5.22 13.68 -15.70
CA ASN A 23 5.47 12.26 -15.97
C ASN A 23 4.30 11.50 -16.65
N ARG A 24 3.25 12.19 -17.15
CA ARG A 24 2.16 11.56 -17.93
C ARG A 24 2.07 12.11 -19.36
N PRO A 25 1.89 11.26 -20.39
CA PRO A 25 1.30 11.69 -21.65
C PRO A 25 -0.20 11.95 -21.41
N THR A 26 -0.59 13.23 -21.49
CA THR A 26 -1.96 13.74 -21.65
C THR A 26 -3.09 12.89 -21.03
N ALA A 27 -3.25 12.96 -19.71
CA ALA A 27 -4.53 12.66 -19.08
C ALA A 27 -4.86 13.82 -18.12
N LYS A 28 -5.94 14.54 -18.41
CA LYS A 28 -6.43 15.67 -17.61
C LYS A 28 -6.71 15.20 -16.16
N PRO A 29 -6.13 15.84 -15.13
CA PRO A 29 -6.47 15.53 -13.75
C PRO A 29 -7.82 16.16 -13.38
N MET A 30 -8.77 15.36 -12.88
CA MET A 30 -10.06 15.80 -12.34
C MET A 30 -9.96 16.50 -10.96
N LEU A 31 -8.83 17.15 -10.66
CA LEU A 31 -8.58 17.76 -9.35
C LEU A 31 -8.10 19.22 -9.42
N SER A 32 -7.95 19.81 -10.62
CA SER A 32 -7.26 21.11 -10.74
C SER A 32 -8.13 22.34 -11.01
N GLU A 33 -9.45 22.23 -11.12
CA GLU A 33 -10.27 23.38 -11.58
C GLU A 33 -11.00 24.15 -10.46
N HIS A 34 -10.79 23.81 -9.19
CA HIS A 34 -11.49 24.49 -8.08
C HIS A 34 -10.59 25.16 -7.02
N LEU A 35 -9.26 25.20 -7.24
CA LEU A 35 -8.33 25.76 -6.25
C LEU A 35 -7.81 27.16 -6.58
N THR A 36 -8.31 27.83 -7.63
CA THR A 36 -7.91 29.19 -8.00
C THR A 36 -9.13 30.11 -8.08
N SER A 37 -9.67 30.48 -6.91
CA SER A 37 -10.48 31.70 -6.75
C SER A 37 -9.77 32.63 -5.76
N PRO A 38 -9.66 33.95 -6.01
CA PRO A 38 -8.83 34.87 -5.23
C PRO A 38 -9.41 35.28 -3.87
N ASN A 39 -10.52 34.67 -3.43
CA ASN A 39 -11.13 34.97 -2.13
C ASN A 39 -10.57 34.02 -1.07
N GLU A 40 -9.46 34.42 -0.46
CA GLU A 40 -8.91 33.85 0.77
C GLU A 40 -9.86 34.08 1.95
N SER A 41 -10.78 33.15 2.23
CA SER A 41 -11.32 32.91 3.60
C SER A 41 -12.37 31.79 3.61
N GLU A 42 -11.96 30.56 3.29
CA GLU A 42 -12.53 29.30 3.81
C GLU A 42 -11.76 28.17 3.13
N GLY A 43 -10.50 28.01 3.54
CA GLY A 43 -9.65 26.95 3.00
C GLY A 43 -10.31 25.61 3.23
N MET A 44 -10.56 24.85 2.15
CA MET A 44 -11.16 23.52 2.20
C MET A 44 -10.53 22.68 3.31
N TYR A 45 -11.27 22.49 4.41
CA TYR A 45 -10.87 21.63 5.50
C TYR A 45 -11.21 20.19 5.12
N THR A 46 -10.21 19.46 4.64
CA THR A 46 -10.36 18.02 4.48
C THR A 46 -10.26 17.35 5.84
N THR A 47 -10.88 16.17 5.98
CA THR A 47 -10.77 15.34 7.18
C THR A 47 -9.32 15.11 7.58
N LEU A 48 -8.41 14.93 6.60
CA LEU A 48 -6.98 14.73 6.85
C LEU A 48 -6.30 15.99 7.41
N LEU A 49 -6.62 17.18 6.89
CA LEU A 49 -6.09 18.44 7.42
C LEU A 49 -6.60 18.72 8.84
N ILE A 50 -7.87 18.40 9.11
CA ILE A 50 -8.43 18.50 10.47
C ILE A 50 -7.75 17.49 11.40
N HIS A 51 -7.48 16.27 10.93
CA HIS A 51 -6.83 15.24 11.73
C HIS A 51 -5.39 15.60 12.11
N PHE A 52 -4.61 16.15 11.17
CA PHE A 52 -3.21 16.50 11.42
C PHE A 52 -2.99 17.85 12.08
N PHE A 53 -3.84 18.84 11.81
CA PHE A 53 -3.58 20.24 12.23
C PHE A 53 -4.70 20.81 13.14
N GLY A 54 -5.68 19.99 13.50
CA GLY A 54 -6.84 20.37 14.28
C GLY A 54 -7.86 21.20 13.50
N LYS A 55 -9.02 21.45 14.10
CA LYS A 55 -10.10 22.26 13.48
C LYS A 55 -9.66 23.69 13.15
N ASN A 56 -8.70 24.21 13.93
CA ASN A 56 -8.17 25.56 13.76
C ASN A 56 -6.92 25.62 12.87
N GLY A 57 -6.36 24.47 12.47
CA GLY A 57 -5.17 24.39 11.61
C GLY A 57 -3.88 24.89 12.27
N ARG A 58 -3.81 24.92 13.61
CA ARG A 58 -2.68 25.46 14.38
C ARG A 58 -1.78 24.40 14.98
N ASP A 59 -2.24 23.14 15.01
CA ASP A 59 -1.40 22.05 15.48
C ASP A 59 -0.30 21.78 14.46
N THR A 60 0.74 21.08 14.88
CA THR A 60 1.87 20.71 14.03
C THR A 60 2.00 19.20 13.98
N LEU A 61 2.36 18.65 12.83
CA LEU A 61 2.53 17.22 12.61
C LEU A 61 4.01 16.84 12.76
N ASN A 62 4.29 15.86 13.62
CA ASN A 62 5.63 15.28 13.72
C ASN A 62 5.76 13.95 12.95
N TYR A 63 7.00 13.52 12.71
CA TYR A 63 7.27 12.28 11.98
C TYR A 63 6.63 11.04 12.64
N THR A 64 6.67 10.93 13.96
CA THR A 64 6.12 9.77 14.70
C THR A 64 4.60 9.67 14.53
N GLU A 65 3.90 10.79 14.57
CA GLU A 65 2.46 10.88 14.33
C GLU A 65 2.12 10.50 12.89
N PHE A 66 2.86 11.05 11.92
CA PHE A 66 2.65 10.73 10.52
C PHE A 66 2.95 9.25 10.22
N LYS A 67 4.03 8.70 10.76
CA LYS A 67 4.40 7.29 10.64
C LYS A 67 3.29 6.39 11.18
N ARG A 68 2.80 6.67 12.40
CA ARG A 68 1.70 5.91 13.01
C ARG A 68 0.43 5.99 12.16
N PHE A 69 0.10 7.18 11.64
CA PHE A 69 -1.05 7.33 10.76
C PHE A 69 -0.92 6.44 9.50
N MET A 70 0.23 6.45 8.86
CA MET A 70 0.49 5.62 7.67
C MET A 70 0.46 4.12 7.99
N GLU A 71 1.02 3.70 9.12
CA GLU A 71 1.00 2.30 9.58
C GLU A 71 -0.43 1.82 9.87
N ASN A 72 -1.25 2.66 10.52
CA ASN A 72 -2.65 2.37 10.77
C ASN A 72 -3.45 2.28 9.48
N LEU A 73 -3.26 3.24 8.56
CA LEU A 73 -3.94 3.24 7.27
C LEU A 73 -3.59 2.00 6.44
N GLN A 74 -2.31 1.63 6.39
CA GLN A 74 -1.87 0.41 5.70
C GLN A 74 -2.48 -0.83 6.34
N THR A 75 -2.55 -0.89 7.67
CA THR A 75 -3.17 -2.00 8.40
C THR A 75 -4.66 -2.11 8.08
N GLU A 76 -5.39 -1.00 8.09
CA GLU A 76 -6.82 -0.96 7.78
C GLU A 76 -7.10 -1.40 6.34
N VAL A 77 -6.29 -0.95 5.37
CA VAL A 77 -6.40 -1.39 3.97
C VAL A 77 -6.16 -2.90 3.86
N LEU A 78 -5.13 -3.44 4.53
CA LEU A 78 -4.84 -4.87 4.52
C LEU A 78 -5.95 -5.68 5.20
N GLU A 79 -6.56 -5.15 6.27
CA GLU A 79 -7.66 -5.81 6.97
C GLU A 79 -8.93 -5.86 6.12
N LEU A 80 -9.21 -4.78 5.37
CA LEU A 80 -10.32 -4.75 4.40
C LEU A 80 -10.12 -5.78 3.29
N GLU A 81 -8.94 -5.83 2.68
CA GLU A 81 -8.62 -6.86 1.68
C GLU A 81 -8.74 -8.25 2.32
N PHE A 82 -8.13 -8.48 3.47
CA PHE A 82 -8.19 -9.77 4.14
C PHE A 82 -9.64 -10.22 4.37
N THR A 83 -10.49 -9.33 4.87
CA THR A 83 -11.91 -9.62 5.15
C THR A 83 -12.70 -9.93 3.89
N GLU A 84 -12.42 -9.22 2.78
CA GLU A 84 -13.05 -9.46 1.48
C GLU A 84 -12.77 -10.89 0.99
N PHE A 85 -11.51 -11.31 1.05
CA PHE A 85 -11.06 -12.61 0.55
C PHE A 85 -11.22 -13.76 1.54
N SER A 86 -11.25 -13.48 2.84
CA SER A 86 -11.58 -14.49 3.84
C SER A 86 -13.08 -14.74 3.89
N HIS A 87 -13.90 -13.95 3.17
CA HIS A 87 -15.37 -14.04 3.22
C HIS A 87 -15.93 -13.96 4.65
N GLY A 88 -15.26 -13.19 5.52
CA GLY A 88 -15.60 -13.05 6.93
C GLY A 88 -15.08 -14.18 7.84
N PHE A 89 -14.36 -15.16 7.31
CA PHE A 89 -13.66 -16.18 8.11
C PHE A 89 -12.38 -15.60 8.75
N LYS A 90 -11.86 -16.33 9.74
CA LYS A 90 -10.61 -15.96 10.45
C LYS A 90 -9.34 -16.26 9.63
N THR A 91 -9.48 -17.03 8.56
CA THR A 91 -8.39 -17.44 7.68
C THR A 91 -8.82 -17.31 6.22
N ILE A 92 -7.83 -17.08 5.35
CA ILE A 92 -7.98 -17.14 3.89
C ILE A 92 -7.51 -18.51 3.41
N SER A 93 -8.19 -19.11 2.43
CA SER A 93 -7.72 -20.37 1.85
C SER A 93 -6.43 -20.15 1.02
N ASP A 94 -5.61 -21.20 0.87
CA ASP A 94 -4.40 -21.10 0.02
C ASP A 94 -4.72 -20.65 -1.40
N LEU A 95 -5.89 -21.07 -1.92
CA LEU A 95 -6.34 -20.72 -3.25
C LEU A 95 -6.69 -19.23 -3.35
N ASP A 96 -7.49 -18.73 -2.41
CA ASP A 96 -7.89 -17.31 -2.37
C ASP A 96 -6.67 -16.41 -2.15
N PHE A 97 -5.77 -16.80 -1.24
CA PHE A 97 -4.51 -16.09 -1.03
C PHE A 97 -3.66 -16.07 -2.30
N THR A 98 -3.58 -17.19 -3.03
CA THR A 98 -2.89 -17.24 -4.32
C THR A 98 -3.54 -16.33 -5.36
N GLU A 99 -4.87 -16.25 -5.41
CA GLU A 99 -5.58 -15.35 -6.32
C GLU A 99 -5.28 -13.87 -6.02
N ILE A 100 -5.18 -13.49 -4.74
CA ILE A 100 -4.73 -12.15 -4.33
C ILE A 100 -3.35 -11.86 -4.92
N LEU A 101 -2.38 -12.77 -4.70
CA LEU A 101 -1.02 -12.58 -5.20
C LEU A 101 -0.98 -12.45 -6.73
N LEU A 102 -1.71 -13.32 -7.43
CA LEU A 102 -1.73 -13.32 -8.89
C LEU A 102 -2.38 -12.07 -9.49
N ARG A 103 -3.27 -11.37 -8.76
CA ARG A 103 -3.83 -10.08 -9.18
C ARG A 103 -2.74 -9.02 -9.38
N TYR A 104 -1.68 -9.08 -8.58
CA TYR A 104 -0.56 -8.13 -8.61
C TYR A 104 0.62 -8.62 -9.47
N THR A 105 0.39 -9.56 -10.40
CA THR A 105 1.41 -10.08 -11.33
C THR A 105 0.98 -9.94 -12.78
N ASP A 106 1.98 -9.75 -13.66
CA ASP A 106 1.79 -9.67 -15.12
C ASP A 106 1.77 -11.04 -15.82
N PHE A 107 1.54 -12.13 -15.06
CA PHE A 107 1.43 -13.46 -15.66
C PHE A 107 0.22 -13.56 -16.58
N ASP A 108 0.40 -14.28 -17.69
CA ASP A 108 -0.68 -14.60 -18.60
C ASP A 108 -1.71 -15.53 -17.96
N ARG A 109 -2.89 -15.63 -18.59
CA ARG A 109 -4.03 -16.39 -18.06
C ARG A 109 -3.71 -17.88 -17.86
N ASP A 110 -2.93 -18.48 -18.75
CA ASP A 110 -2.65 -19.92 -18.69
C ASP A 110 -1.59 -20.23 -17.63
N THR A 111 -0.61 -19.35 -17.44
CA THR A 111 0.31 -19.39 -16.30
C THR A 111 -0.43 -19.26 -14.97
N LYS A 112 -1.31 -18.26 -14.83
CA LYS A 112 -2.14 -18.08 -13.61
C LYS A 112 -2.97 -19.33 -13.30
N LYS A 113 -3.65 -19.91 -14.29
CA LYS A 113 -4.40 -21.18 -14.15
C LYS A 113 -3.51 -22.35 -13.72
N SER A 114 -2.31 -22.46 -14.28
CA SER A 114 -1.36 -23.52 -13.95
C SER A 114 -0.93 -23.44 -12.48
N ILE A 115 -0.66 -22.22 -11.99
CA ILE A 115 -0.31 -21.98 -10.58
C ILE A 115 -1.48 -22.36 -9.67
N LEU A 116 -2.70 -21.87 -9.94
CA LEU A 116 -3.89 -22.19 -9.15
C LEU A 116 -4.16 -23.70 -9.11
N LYS A 117 -3.95 -24.41 -10.23
CA LYS A 117 -4.10 -25.87 -10.29
C LYS A 117 -3.06 -26.60 -9.43
N LYS A 118 -1.84 -26.08 -9.31
CA LYS A 118 -0.81 -26.64 -8.42
C LYS A 118 -1.20 -26.44 -6.95
N VAL A 119 -1.60 -25.23 -6.57
CA VAL A 119 -2.03 -24.90 -5.20
C VAL A 119 -3.23 -25.74 -4.79
N ARG A 120 -4.23 -25.87 -5.67
CA ARG A 120 -5.41 -26.71 -5.41
C ARG A 120 -5.07 -28.18 -5.11
N ARG A 121 -3.97 -28.71 -5.66
CA ARG A 121 -3.53 -30.09 -5.41
C ARG A 121 -2.80 -30.26 -4.07
N SER A 122 -2.24 -29.19 -3.52
CA SER A 122 -1.52 -29.20 -2.23
C SER A 122 -2.37 -28.71 -1.06
N SER A 123 -3.51 -28.06 -1.33
CA SER A 123 -4.34 -27.36 -0.33
C SER A 123 -5.11 -28.28 0.64
N ASP A 124 -5.18 -29.60 0.40
CA ASP A 124 -5.95 -30.54 1.24
C ASP A 124 -5.44 -30.66 2.70
N ARG A 125 -4.36 -29.98 3.07
CA ARG A 125 -3.72 -30.05 4.40
C ARG A 125 -3.45 -28.68 5.05
N SER A 126 -3.98 -27.59 4.50
CA SER A 126 -3.71 -26.24 5.02
C SER A 126 -4.78 -25.80 6.02
N ASP A 127 -4.34 -25.22 7.13
CA ASP A 127 -5.21 -24.53 8.11
C ASP A 127 -5.63 -23.12 7.64
N GLY A 128 -5.18 -22.72 6.44
CA GLY A 128 -5.39 -21.39 5.87
C GLY A 128 -4.39 -20.35 6.40
N ILE A 129 -4.44 -19.16 5.82
CA ILE A 129 -3.57 -18.03 6.15
C ILE A 129 -4.30 -17.12 7.13
N THR A 130 -3.70 -16.87 8.31
CA THR A 130 -4.24 -15.92 9.29
C THR A 130 -3.96 -14.47 8.87
N PHE A 131 -4.67 -13.52 9.47
CA PHE A 131 -4.42 -12.09 9.21
C PHE A 131 -2.98 -11.68 9.55
N GLU A 132 -2.43 -12.17 10.66
CA GLU A 132 -1.04 -11.89 11.04
C GLU A 132 -0.04 -12.40 9.98
N GLN A 133 -0.23 -13.62 9.47
CA GLN A 133 0.60 -14.16 8.40
C GLN A 133 0.46 -13.36 7.10
N PHE A 134 -0.76 -12.94 6.77
CA PHE A 134 -1.04 -12.06 5.65
C PHE A 134 -0.28 -10.73 5.78
N GLN A 135 -0.37 -10.07 6.93
CA GLN A 135 0.35 -8.83 7.22
C GLN A 135 1.87 -8.99 7.10
N HIS A 136 2.43 -10.05 7.70
CA HIS A 136 3.87 -10.33 7.61
C HIS A 136 4.32 -10.53 6.16
N PHE A 137 3.50 -11.20 5.33
CA PHE A 137 3.82 -11.40 3.92
C PHE A 137 3.82 -10.09 3.14
N PHE A 138 2.83 -9.21 3.34
CA PHE A 138 2.79 -7.91 2.67
C PHE A 138 3.88 -6.95 3.18
N ALA A 139 4.24 -7.02 4.46
CA ALA A 139 5.41 -6.32 4.99
C ALA A 139 6.70 -6.80 4.33
N PHE A 140 6.84 -8.10 4.05
CA PHE A 140 7.94 -8.64 3.27
C PHE A 140 7.96 -8.11 1.83
N LEU A 141 6.80 -8.00 1.16
CA LEU A 141 6.72 -7.45 -0.20
C LEU A 141 7.21 -5.99 -0.28
N ASN A 142 7.05 -5.22 0.79
CA ASN A 142 7.57 -3.84 0.85
C ASN A 142 9.10 -3.77 0.90
N ASN A 143 9.79 -4.88 1.18
CA ASN A 143 11.25 -4.96 1.29
C ASN A 143 11.88 -5.89 0.23
N LEU A 144 11.23 -6.05 -0.93
CA LEU A 144 11.70 -6.96 -1.99
C LEU A 144 13.07 -6.61 -2.56
N GLU A 145 13.47 -5.35 -2.55
CA GLU A 145 14.78 -4.93 -3.07
C GLU A 145 15.93 -5.60 -2.29
N GLU A 146 15.86 -5.55 -0.96
CA GLU A 146 16.83 -6.17 -0.06
C GLU A 146 16.82 -7.69 -0.21
N PHE A 147 15.63 -8.29 -0.32
CA PHE A 147 15.49 -9.71 -0.59
C PHE A 147 16.09 -10.11 -1.95
N SER A 148 15.93 -9.29 -2.99
CA SER A 148 16.48 -9.55 -4.32
C SER A 148 18.00 -9.62 -4.33
N ILE A 149 18.66 -8.81 -3.50
CA ILE A 149 20.11 -8.82 -3.32
C ILE A 149 20.55 -10.12 -2.65
N ALA A 150 19.87 -10.52 -1.57
CA ALA A 150 20.14 -11.78 -0.88
C ALA A 150 19.97 -13.00 -1.81
N MET A 151 18.90 -13.01 -2.62
CA MET A 151 18.64 -14.04 -3.61
C MET A 151 19.74 -14.15 -4.67
N ARG A 152 20.25 -13.02 -5.17
CA ARG A 152 21.38 -13.01 -6.12
C ARG A 152 22.62 -13.64 -5.50
N PHE A 153 22.93 -13.30 -4.25
CA PHE A 153 24.09 -13.87 -3.56
C PHE A 153 23.96 -15.40 -3.39
N HIS A 154 22.75 -15.88 -3.10
CA HIS A 154 22.47 -17.31 -2.99
C HIS A 154 22.62 -18.06 -4.32
N GLN A 155 22.11 -17.47 -5.42
CA GLN A 155 22.23 -18.01 -6.77
C GLN A 155 23.70 -18.09 -7.22
N LEU A 156 24.49 -17.06 -6.94
CA LEU A 156 25.94 -17.03 -7.23
C LEU A 156 26.72 -18.08 -6.42
N SER A 157 26.21 -18.45 -5.25
CA SER A 157 26.80 -19.49 -4.39
C SER A 157 26.44 -20.91 -4.84
N ASN A 158 25.65 -21.07 -5.91
CA ASN A 158 25.21 -22.34 -6.50
C ASN A 158 24.53 -23.29 -5.49
N LYS A 159 23.92 -22.73 -4.45
CA LYS A 159 23.16 -23.49 -3.44
C LYS A 159 21.67 -23.49 -3.82
N PRO A 160 20.96 -24.62 -3.68
CA PRO A 160 19.52 -24.66 -3.85
C PRO A 160 18.82 -23.93 -2.68
N ILE A 161 17.80 -23.13 -3.00
CA ILE A 161 17.08 -22.30 -2.01
C ILE A 161 16.26 -23.15 -1.03
N SER A 162 15.96 -24.40 -1.36
CA SER A 162 15.05 -25.28 -0.63
C SER A 162 15.67 -26.01 0.59
N GLN A 163 16.69 -25.44 1.24
CA GLN A 163 17.30 -26.05 2.43
C GLN A 163 16.63 -25.61 3.72
#